data_AF-A0A972X3Q9-F1
#
_entry.id   AF-A0A972X3Q9-F1
#
_cell.length_a   1.000
_cell.length_b   1.000
_cell.length_c   1.000
_cell.angle_alpha   90.00
_cell.angle_beta   90.00
_cell.angle_gamma   90.00
#
_symmetry.space_group_name_H-M   'P 1'
#
loop_
_entity.id
_entity.type
_entity.pdbx_description
1 polymer ?
#
loop_
_entity_poly.entity_id
_entity_poly.type
_entity_poly.pdbx_seq_one_letter_code
_entity_poly.pdbx_strand_id
1 'polypeptide(L)'
;MTTASLKEKPVRDLARLAKQHGVAGWHAMRKDQLIRALVRKARSRTPVAAAARSVAVPLLTPMVSPMLTPMLMVSRRAQGVAKAVAAVALTKPKAVAVQVQDPAITQRLKHARDRMLKAKDLSTPPESGRPPRPVRDRMVLMVRGPHWLHVFWELTSRSILRAQAALGQEWHGARPTLRLLQLESGLHASPSERIVREIAVHGGVKNWFIDVREPLRYRCEIGYLSVSGRFHALVRSNAVSTPTSSQGDTLDVHWGEIVDDCERIYAMSGGFSSEHTSDELQELFQERLRRPMGPPAARSNAMDDDDVAGGVTPFDLEVDAELIVYGVTQPGAYVTMQGEPVKVHADGTFRVRIEMPNRRQVLPIVASTADGAARQMVVMAVERNTKSMGLTGRDANE
;
A
#
# COMPACT_ATOMS: atom_id res chain seq x y z
N MET A 1 -20.20 21.61 -12.74
CA MET A 1 -21.32 20.67 -12.55
C MET A 1 -21.19 19.56 -13.59
N THR A 2 -21.18 18.30 -13.15
CA THR A 2 -21.11 17.13 -14.03
C THR A 2 -22.51 16.66 -14.44
N THR A 3 -22.63 15.97 -15.57
CA THR A 3 -23.89 15.45 -16.10
C THR A 3 -24.49 14.35 -15.23
N ALA A 4 -23.67 13.51 -14.60
CA ALA A 4 -24.10 12.43 -13.71
C ALA A 4 -24.88 12.96 -12.48
N SER A 5 -24.27 13.87 -11.71
CA SER A 5 -24.87 14.47 -10.51
C SER A 5 -26.16 15.30 -10.77
N LEU A 6 -26.46 15.60 -12.04
CA LEU A 6 -27.71 16.25 -12.44
C LEU A 6 -28.81 15.25 -12.86
N LYS A 7 -28.48 14.00 -13.19
CA LYS A 7 -29.48 12.96 -13.51
C LYS A 7 -30.18 12.42 -12.25
N GLU A 8 -29.45 12.30 -11.15
CA GLU A 8 -29.94 11.77 -9.87
C GLU A 8 -30.97 12.70 -9.18
N LYS A 9 -30.94 14.00 -9.47
CA LYS A 9 -31.79 14.99 -8.79
C LYS A 9 -33.25 14.95 -9.30
N PRO A 10 -34.24 15.19 -8.42
CA PRO A 10 -35.63 15.30 -8.84
C PRO A 10 -35.87 16.55 -9.69
N VAL A 11 -36.91 16.53 -10.52
CA VAL A 11 -37.23 17.63 -11.46
C VAL A 11 -37.41 18.98 -10.73
N ARG A 12 -37.98 18.95 -9.52
CA ARG A 12 -38.18 20.13 -8.66
C ARG A 12 -36.86 20.84 -8.30
N ASP A 13 -35.81 20.08 -8.02
CA ASP A 13 -34.49 20.64 -7.69
C ASP A 13 -33.73 21.11 -8.94
N LEU A 14 -33.89 20.42 -10.07
CA LEU A 14 -33.38 20.87 -11.36
C LEU A 14 -34.02 22.18 -11.80
N ALA A 15 -35.33 22.35 -11.58
CA ALA A 15 -36.04 23.60 -11.81
C ALA A 15 -35.58 24.73 -10.88
N ARG A 16 -35.36 24.43 -9.58
CA ARG A 16 -34.81 25.38 -8.60
C ARG A 16 -33.39 25.83 -8.98
N LEU A 17 -32.53 24.90 -9.39
CA LEU A 17 -31.19 25.16 -9.92
C LEU A 17 -31.24 25.99 -11.22
N ALA A 18 -32.15 25.67 -12.13
CA ALA A 18 -32.34 26.41 -13.38
C ALA A 18 -32.81 27.86 -13.11
N LYS A 19 -33.66 28.09 -12.11
CA LYS A 19 -34.03 29.43 -11.63
C LYS A 19 -32.82 30.17 -11.03
N GLN A 20 -32.05 29.55 -10.13
CA GLN A 20 -30.84 30.15 -9.53
C GLN A 20 -29.76 30.48 -10.57
N HIS A 21 -29.59 29.65 -11.60
CA HIS A 21 -28.66 29.90 -12.68
C HIS A 21 -29.26 30.78 -13.81
N GLY A 22 -30.53 31.20 -13.73
CA GLY A 22 -31.18 32.09 -14.70
C GLY A 22 -31.32 31.48 -16.10
N VAL A 23 -31.72 30.21 -16.20
CA VAL A 23 -31.98 29.55 -17.49
C VAL A 23 -33.32 30.04 -18.05
N ALA A 24 -33.32 30.76 -19.17
CA ALA A 24 -34.57 31.20 -19.81
C ALA A 24 -35.46 30.01 -20.22
N GLY A 25 -36.78 30.15 -20.05
CA GLY A 25 -37.75 29.11 -20.43
C GLY A 25 -37.79 27.85 -19.53
N TRP A 26 -37.12 27.85 -18.37
CA TRP A 26 -36.98 26.66 -17.50
C TRP A 26 -38.29 25.98 -17.08
N HIS A 27 -39.42 26.67 -17.19
CA HIS A 27 -40.73 26.26 -16.66
C HIS A 27 -41.40 25.23 -17.57
N ALA A 28 -41.14 25.31 -18.89
CA ALA A 28 -41.67 24.41 -19.90
C ALA A 28 -40.70 23.25 -20.25
N MET A 29 -39.55 23.18 -19.59
CA MET A 29 -38.50 22.22 -19.90
C MET A 29 -38.68 20.89 -19.17
N ARG A 30 -38.63 19.77 -19.92
CA ARG A 30 -38.56 18.42 -19.34
C ARG A 30 -37.19 18.17 -18.67
N LYS A 31 -37.09 17.12 -17.84
CA LYS A 31 -35.89 16.79 -17.03
C LYS A 31 -34.58 16.86 -17.84
N ASP A 32 -34.53 16.23 -19.00
CA ASP A 32 -33.32 16.21 -19.85
C ASP A 32 -32.98 17.58 -20.45
N GLN A 33 -33.98 18.41 -20.75
CA GLN A 33 -33.77 19.76 -21.27
C GLN A 33 -33.19 20.67 -20.17
N LEU A 34 -33.69 20.56 -18.92
CA LEU A 34 -33.13 21.25 -17.76
C LEU A 34 -31.66 20.86 -17.53
N ILE A 35 -31.33 19.56 -17.58
CA ILE A 35 -29.96 19.07 -17.42
C ILE A 35 -29.03 19.63 -18.52
N ARG A 36 -29.44 19.56 -19.79
CA ARG A 36 -28.66 20.12 -20.92
C ARG A 36 -28.47 21.63 -20.78
N ALA A 37 -29.51 22.37 -20.37
CA ALA A 37 -29.44 23.81 -20.22
C ALA A 37 -28.52 24.25 -19.07
N LEU A 38 -28.57 23.56 -17.93
CA LEU A 38 -27.66 23.77 -16.79
C LEU A 38 -26.20 23.48 -17.16
N VAL A 39 -25.93 22.37 -17.87
CA VAL A 39 -24.57 22.02 -18.33
C VAL A 39 -24.05 23.04 -19.34
N ARG A 40 -24.88 23.49 -20.29
CA ARG A 40 -24.53 24.55 -21.25
C ARG A 40 -24.16 25.86 -20.53
N LYS A 41 -24.93 26.26 -19.52
CA LYS A 41 -24.68 27.51 -18.78
C LYS A 41 -23.53 27.41 -17.77
N ALA A 42 -23.19 26.20 -17.31
CA ALA A 42 -21.96 25.95 -16.57
C ALA A 42 -20.72 26.07 -17.48
N ARG A 43 -20.78 25.53 -18.70
CA ARG A 43 -19.69 25.67 -19.70
C ARG A 43 -19.48 27.13 -20.11
N SER A 44 -20.55 27.89 -20.37
CA SER A 44 -20.44 29.31 -20.76
C SER A 44 -19.94 30.25 -19.65
N ARG A 45 -19.81 29.77 -18.41
CA ARG A 45 -19.17 30.51 -17.30
C ARG A 45 -17.68 30.17 -17.11
N THR A 46 -17.14 29.25 -17.91
CA THR A 46 -15.72 28.89 -17.87
C THR A 46 -15.03 29.60 -19.04
N PRO A 47 -14.08 30.54 -18.80
CA PRO A 47 -13.32 31.13 -19.90
C PRO A 47 -12.43 30.04 -20.53
N VAL A 48 -12.62 29.80 -21.82
CA VAL A 48 -11.85 28.79 -22.57
C VAL A 48 -10.54 29.43 -23.03
N ALA A 49 -9.41 28.83 -22.65
CA ALA A 49 -8.10 29.21 -23.18
C ALA A 49 -8.07 28.98 -24.70
N ALA A 50 -7.51 29.94 -25.44
CA ALA A 50 -7.57 29.97 -26.90
C ALA A 50 -6.92 28.73 -27.54
N ALA A 51 -7.63 28.11 -28.49
CA ALA A 51 -7.08 27.07 -29.34
C ALA A 51 -6.26 27.71 -30.47
N ALA A 52 -4.94 27.51 -30.47
CA ALA A 52 -4.08 27.89 -31.59
C ALA A 52 -4.22 26.90 -32.74
N ARG A 53 -4.27 27.40 -33.99
CA ARG A 53 -4.50 26.59 -35.19
C ARG A 53 -3.71 27.13 -36.39
N SER A 54 -2.51 26.61 -36.61
CA SER A 54 -1.69 26.71 -37.86
C SER A 54 -0.28 26.14 -37.61
N VAL A 55 0.49 25.57 -38.55
CA VAL A 55 0.36 25.00 -39.91
C VAL A 55 1.66 24.16 -40.12
N ALA A 56 1.73 23.24 -41.09
CA ALA A 56 2.93 22.45 -41.42
C ALA A 56 2.97 22.15 -42.94
N VAL A 57 4.06 21.72 -43.60
CA VAL A 57 5.43 21.29 -43.21
C VAL A 57 6.38 21.47 -44.44
N PRO A 58 7.74 21.60 -44.34
CA PRO A 58 8.61 20.42 -44.24
C PRO A 58 9.88 20.62 -43.36
N LEU A 59 11.03 20.13 -43.84
CA LEU A 59 12.31 19.81 -43.19
C LEU A 59 13.50 20.28 -44.05
N LEU A 60 14.68 20.45 -43.44
CA LEU A 60 15.93 19.80 -43.87
C LEU A 60 16.98 19.82 -42.72
N THR A 61 17.82 18.79 -42.65
CA THR A 61 18.81 18.46 -41.60
C THR A 61 19.98 17.70 -42.23
N PRO A 62 21.10 17.37 -41.54
CA PRO A 62 21.89 18.11 -40.53
C PRO A 62 23.43 17.99 -40.82
N MET A 63 24.28 17.97 -39.76
CA MET A 63 25.73 17.63 -39.71
C MET A 63 26.70 18.82 -40.04
N VAL A 64 27.90 19.02 -39.45
CA VAL A 64 28.82 18.23 -38.57
C VAL A 64 29.53 19.18 -37.54
N SER A 65 29.93 18.67 -36.36
CA SER A 65 30.94 19.23 -35.41
C SER A 65 32.17 18.30 -35.38
N PRO A 66 33.41 18.61 -34.88
CA PRO A 66 33.71 19.52 -33.74
C PRO A 66 35.16 20.16 -33.62
N MET A 67 35.38 20.87 -32.49
CA MET A 67 36.57 20.88 -31.58
C MET A 67 37.95 21.58 -31.85
N LEU A 68 38.39 22.29 -30.80
CA LEU A 68 39.75 22.45 -30.18
C LEU A 68 40.86 23.36 -30.79
N THR A 69 41.07 24.53 -30.16
CA THR A 69 42.30 25.10 -29.47
C THR A 69 43.74 24.57 -29.71
N PRO A 70 44.85 25.28 -29.30
CA PRO A 70 45.03 26.66 -28.74
C PRO A 70 46.30 27.45 -29.23
N MET A 71 46.70 28.50 -28.48
CA MET A 71 48.02 29.24 -28.35
C MET A 71 47.98 30.72 -28.82
N LEU A 72 48.16 31.72 -27.93
CA LEU A 72 49.42 32.35 -27.43
C LEU A 72 50.18 33.10 -28.55
N MET A 73 50.70 34.34 -28.41
CA MET A 73 51.28 35.03 -27.24
C MET A 73 51.49 36.57 -27.48
N VAL A 74 51.83 37.34 -26.42
CA VAL A 74 52.68 38.59 -26.40
C VAL A 74 52.17 39.84 -27.18
N SER A 75 51.83 41.01 -26.58
CA SER A 75 52.49 41.92 -25.61
C SER A 75 53.59 42.84 -26.17
N ARG A 76 53.39 44.17 -26.14
CA ARG A 76 54.45 45.21 -26.14
C ARG A 76 54.06 46.45 -25.31
N ARG A 77 55.07 47.04 -24.64
CA ARG A 77 55.07 48.33 -23.91
C ARG A 77 55.22 49.52 -24.91
N ALA A 78 55.23 50.82 -24.58
CA ALA A 78 55.54 51.50 -23.31
C ALA A 78 55.06 52.98 -23.20
N GLN A 79 54.93 53.43 -21.95
CA GLN A 79 55.29 54.76 -21.37
C GLN A 79 54.81 56.11 -21.98
N GLY A 80 54.26 56.96 -21.09
CA GLY A 80 54.05 58.40 -21.26
C GLY A 80 53.57 59.04 -19.93
N VAL A 81 54.09 60.20 -19.53
CA VAL A 81 53.97 60.77 -18.17
C VAL A 81 53.09 62.03 -18.14
N ALA A 82 52.24 62.21 -17.10
CA ALA A 82 52.09 63.45 -16.29
C ALA A 82 50.70 63.68 -15.63
N LYS A 83 50.76 64.20 -14.39
CA LYS A 83 49.76 64.88 -13.53
C LYS A 83 48.41 65.32 -14.13
N ALA A 84 47.31 65.09 -13.40
CA ALA A 84 46.64 66.14 -12.59
C ALA A 84 45.35 65.66 -11.87
N VAL A 85 45.05 66.33 -10.76
CA VAL A 85 43.98 66.10 -9.77
C VAL A 85 42.55 66.32 -10.31
N ALA A 86 41.63 65.38 -10.02
CA ALA A 86 40.21 65.69 -9.74
C ALA A 86 39.53 64.50 -9.02
N ALA A 87 38.82 64.76 -7.91
CA ALA A 87 38.09 63.72 -7.18
C ALA A 87 36.74 63.43 -7.85
N VAL A 88 36.56 62.22 -8.36
CA VAL A 88 35.26 61.74 -8.86
C VAL A 88 34.54 60.95 -7.76
N ALA A 89 33.41 61.47 -7.30
CA ALA A 89 32.61 60.83 -6.27
C ALA A 89 31.97 59.52 -6.78
N LEU A 90 32.04 58.48 -5.95
CA LEU A 90 31.39 57.18 -6.18
C LEU A 90 29.85 57.32 -6.14
N THR A 91 29.23 57.49 -7.30
CA THR A 91 27.78 57.33 -7.45
C THR A 91 27.43 55.84 -7.50
N LYS A 92 26.87 55.32 -6.40
CA LYS A 92 26.36 53.94 -6.35
C LYS A 92 25.24 53.77 -7.40
N PRO A 93 25.21 52.68 -8.18
CA PRO A 93 24.06 52.38 -9.02
C PRO A 93 22.84 52.12 -8.13
N LYS A 94 21.81 52.97 -8.26
CA LYS A 94 20.57 52.87 -7.51
C LYS A 94 19.79 51.66 -8.01
N ALA A 95 19.87 50.54 -7.28
CA ALA A 95 19.08 49.35 -7.58
C ALA A 95 17.59 49.70 -7.56
N VAL A 96 16.95 49.71 -8.73
CA VAL A 96 15.51 49.91 -8.85
C VAL A 96 14.83 48.60 -8.47
N ALA A 97 14.66 48.40 -7.16
CA ALA A 97 13.82 47.35 -6.63
C ALA A 97 12.36 47.66 -6.99
N VAL A 98 11.89 47.12 -8.11
CA VAL A 98 10.49 47.16 -8.53
C VAL A 98 9.66 46.29 -7.57
N GLN A 99 9.36 46.83 -6.39
CA GLN A 99 8.50 46.19 -5.39
C GLN A 99 7.03 46.35 -5.77
N VAL A 100 6.59 45.66 -6.84
CA VAL A 100 5.16 45.40 -7.05
C VAL A 100 4.74 44.25 -6.14
N GLN A 101 4.77 44.50 -4.82
CA GLN A 101 4.19 43.61 -3.82
C GLN A 101 2.68 43.84 -3.74
N ASP A 102 1.98 43.46 -4.81
CA ASP A 102 0.51 43.47 -4.83
C ASP A 102 -0.01 42.59 -3.66
N PRO A 103 -0.77 43.15 -2.70
CA PRO A 103 -1.17 42.43 -1.49
C PRO A 103 -1.99 41.17 -1.80
N ALA A 104 -2.71 41.15 -2.93
CA ALA A 104 -3.42 39.96 -3.39
C ALA A 104 -2.47 38.83 -3.83
N ILE A 105 -1.32 39.17 -4.42
CA ILE A 105 -0.31 38.17 -4.84
C ILE A 105 0.42 37.61 -3.62
N THR A 106 0.78 38.46 -2.64
CA THR A 106 1.45 37.98 -1.42
C THR A 106 0.53 37.12 -0.55
N GLN A 107 -0.78 37.44 -0.45
CA GLN A 107 -1.77 36.58 0.18
C GLN A 107 -1.93 35.23 -0.53
N ARG A 108 -2.02 35.23 -1.88
CA ARG A 108 -2.08 33.98 -2.67
C ARG A 108 -0.84 33.10 -2.46
N LEU A 109 0.35 33.70 -2.41
CA LEU A 109 1.62 32.99 -2.14
C LEU A 109 1.66 32.39 -0.74
N LYS A 110 1.21 33.12 0.30
CA LYS A 110 1.06 32.57 1.66
C LYS A 110 0.09 31.40 1.67
N HIS A 111 -1.11 31.59 1.12
CA HIS A 111 -2.16 30.57 1.13
C HIS A 111 -1.80 29.30 0.32
N ALA A 112 -0.93 29.43 -0.70
CA ALA A 112 -0.35 28.30 -1.43
C ALA A 112 0.72 27.57 -0.59
N ARG A 113 1.63 28.30 0.08
CA ARG A 113 2.62 27.72 1.00
C ARG A 113 1.96 26.98 2.16
N ASP A 114 0.93 27.55 2.76
CA ASP A 114 0.20 26.91 3.88
C ASP A 114 -0.47 25.61 3.45
N ARG A 115 -1.00 25.55 2.22
CA ARG A 115 -1.52 24.30 1.64
C ARG A 115 -0.42 23.27 1.40
N MET A 116 0.76 23.68 0.91
CA MET A 116 1.90 22.78 0.73
C MET A 116 2.44 22.26 2.06
N LEU A 117 2.49 23.09 3.11
CA LEU A 117 2.89 22.65 4.46
C LEU A 117 1.90 21.62 5.03
N LYS A 118 0.59 21.90 4.97
CA LYS A 118 -0.45 20.94 5.39
C LYS A 118 -0.44 19.64 4.57
N ALA A 119 -0.16 19.71 3.27
CA ALA A 119 -0.04 18.53 2.43
C ALA A 119 1.23 17.70 2.68
N LYS A 120 2.27 18.30 3.30
CA LYS A 120 3.48 17.58 3.74
C LYS A 120 3.36 17.04 5.17
N ASP A 121 2.53 17.65 6.02
CA ASP A 121 2.38 17.22 7.42
C ASP A 121 1.66 15.87 7.53
N LEU A 122 2.46 14.80 7.59
CA LEU A 122 2.02 13.43 7.82
C LEU A 122 1.63 13.14 9.29
N SER A 123 1.67 14.12 10.21
CA SER A 123 1.46 13.80 11.63
C SER A 123 0.00 13.49 11.93
N THR A 124 -0.21 12.44 12.70
CA THR A 124 -1.55 12.05 13.16
C THR A 124 -1.91 12.87 14.40
N PRO A 125 -2.95 13.72 14.35
CA PRO A 125 -3.41 14.42 15.54
C PRO A 125 -3.97 13.41 16.56
N PRO A 126 -3.87 13.68 17.87
CA PRO A 126 -4.43 12.81 18.89
C PRO A 126 -5.95 12.69 18.74
N GLU A 127 -6.43 11.44 18.67
CA GLU A 127 -7.84 11.14 18.43
C GLU A 127 -8.69 11.47 19.66
N SER A 128 -9.64 12.39 19.51
CA SER A 128 -10.45 12.90 20.62
C SER A 128 -11.34 11.81 21.23
N GLY A 129 -11.27 11.63 22.55
CA GLY A 129 -12.03 10.61 23.29
C GLY A 129 -11.27 9.31 23.59
N ARG A 130 -9.97 9.23 23.26
CA ARG A 130 -9.10 8.10 23.60
C ARG A 130 -8.27 8.40 24.86
N PRO A 131 -7.98 7.41 25.75
CA PRO A 131 -7.08 7.63 26.88
C PRO A 131 -5.70 8.11 26.39
N PRO A 132 -5.05 9.05 27.11
CA PRO A 132 -3.79 9.64 26.69
C PRO A 132 -2.66 8.62 26.74
N ARG A 133 -2.32 8.05 25.57
CA ARG A 133 -1.11 7.24 25.35
C ARG A 133 0.00 8.10 24.75
N PRO A 134 1.28 7.78 25.02
CA PRO A 134 2.38 8.42 24.33
C PRO A 134 2.30 8.09 22.83
N VAL A 135 2.02 9.09 22.00
CA VAL A 135 2.03 8.91 20.54
C VAL A 135 3.43 8.53 20.11
N ARG A 136 3.58 7.32 19.55
CA ARG A 136 4.80 6.80 18.96
C ARG A 136 4.64 6.74 17.44
N ASP A 137 5.74 6.76 16.72
CA ASP A 137 5.74 6.52 15.28
C ASP A 137 5.57 5.01 15.06
N ARG A 138 4.45 4.57 14.44
CA ARG A 138 4.15 3.15 14.19
C ARG A 138 3.48 2.93 12.84
N MET A 139 3.68 1.78 12.22
CA MET A 139 3.18 1.49 10.87
C MET A 139 2.82 0.02 10.71
N VAL A 140 1.57 -0.25 10.35
CA VAL A 140 1.02 -1.61 10.27
C VAL A 140 0.49 -1.88 8.87
N LEU A 141 0.93 -2.97 8.28
CA LEU A 141 0.47 -3.50 7.00
C LEU A 141 -0.39 -4.75 7.27
N MET A 142 -1.56 -4.82 6.65
CA MET A 142 -2.54 -5.89 6.82
C MET A 142 -2.97 -6.45 5.46
N VAL A 143 -3.15 -7.77 5.38
CA VAL A 143 -3.76 -8.41 4.21
C VAL A 143 -5.29 -8.32 4.34
N ARG A 144 -5.98 -7.76 3.35
CA ARG A 144 -7.47 -7.71 3.29
C ARG A 144 -8.06 -8.64 2.24
N GLY A 145 -7.23 -9.29 1.44
CA GLY A 145 -7.60 -10.28 0.44
C GLY A 145 -6.38 -10.63 -0.44
N PRO A 146 -6.53 -11.52 -1.44
CA PRO A 146 -5.43 -11.95 -2.31
C PRO A 146 -4.82 -10.80 -3.14
N HIS A 147 -5.57 -9.72 -3.35
CA HIS A 147 -5.16 -8.59 -4.20
C HIS A 147 -5.13 -7.23 -3.48
N TRP A 148 -5.40 -7.19 -2.17
CA TRP A 148 -5.56 -5.96 -1.42
C TRP A 148 -4.79 -5.98 -0.10
N LEU A 149 -3.84 -5.04 0.00
CA LEU A 149 -3.21 -4.69 1.27
C LEU A 149 -3.82 -3.40 1.81
N HIS A 150 -4.00 -3.33 3.12
CA HIS A 150 -4.40 -2.13 3.85
C HIS A 150 -3.25 -1.75 4.78
N VAL A 151 -2.73 -0.54 4.60
CA VAL A 151 -1.66 0.02 5.43
C VAL A 151 -2.23 1.13 6.30
N PHE A 152 -1.80 1.18 7.55
CA PHE A 152 -2.16 2.17 8.55
C PHE A 152 -0.89 2.73 9.19
N TRP A 153 -0.84 4.02 9.48
CA TRP A 153 0.31 4.64 10.14
C TRP A 153 -0.14 5.72 11.13
N GLU A 154 0.64 5.85 12.20
CA GLU A 154 0.58 6.95 13.15
C GLU A 154 1.98 7.54 13.27
N LEU A 155 2.09 8.87 13.13
CA LEU A 155 3.36 9.59 13.06
C LEU A 155 3.31 10.83 13.93
N THR A 156 4.39 11.05 14.69
CA THR A 156 4.55 12.21 15.56
C THR A 156 5.08 13.41 14.77
N SER A 157 4.66 14.62 15.17
CA SER A 157 5.22 15.86 14.62
C SER A 157 6.73 15.99 14.91
N ARG A 158 7.24 15.32 15.94
CA ARG A 158 8.69 15.26 16.26
C ARG A 158 9.49 14.58 15.16
N SER A 159 9.01 13.46 14.62
CA SER A 159 9.73 12.74 13.56
C SER A 159 9.61 13.41 12.20
N ILE A 160 8.57 14.22 11.97
CA ILE A 160 8.50 15.14 10.82
C ILE A 160 9.53 16.27 10.94
N LEU A 161 9.68 16.87 12.12
CA LEU A 161 10.72 17.89 12.36
C LEU A 161 12.13 17.31 12.18
N ARG A 162 12.36 16.04 12.58
CA ARG A 162 13.62 15.32 12.29
C ARG A 162 13.85 15.16 10.79
N ALA A 163 12.85 14.73 10.03
CA ALA A 163 12.95 14.59 8.57
C ALA A 163 13.16 15.93 7.86
N GLN A 164 12.49 16.99 8.31
CA GLN A 164 12.72 18.35 7.83
C GLN A 164 14.15 18.81 8.08
N ALA A 165 14.70 18.56 9.27
CA ALA A 165 16.09 18.86 9.59
C ALA A 165 17.08 18.03 8.75
N ALA A 166 16.81 16.75 8.54
CA ALA A 166 17.66 15.84 7.76
C ALA A 166 17.67 16.11 6.25
N LEU A 167 16.55 16.59 5.69
CA LEU A 167 16.44 17.01 4.29
C LEU A 167 16.90 18.45 4.05
N GLY A 168 16.88 19.31 5.08
CA GLY A 168 17.38 20.67 5.03
C GLY A 168 16.77 21.49 3.88
N GLN A 169 17.59 21.91 2.92
CA GLN A 169 17.13 22.67 1.76
C GLN A 169 16.18 21.86 0.85
N GLU A 170 16.39 20.55 0.75
CA GLU A 170 15.58 19.66 -0.10
C GLU A 170 14.14 19.49 0.40
N TRP A 171 13.88 19.78 1.69
CA TRP A 171 12.54 19.73 2.29
C TRP A 171 11.50 20.52 1.51
N HIS A 172 11.88 21.63 0.88
CA HIS A 172 10.98 22.47 0.09
C HIS A 172 10.38 21.72 -1.10
N GLY A 173 11.15 20.88 -1.77
CA GLY A 173 10.70 20.04 -2.88
C GLY A 173 10.27 18.63 -2.50
N ALA A 174 10.59 18.17 -1.29
CA ALA A 174 10.27 16.82 -0.84
C ALA A 174 8.76 16.52 -0.84
N ARG A 175 8.37 15.34 -1.33
CA ARG A 175 6.99 14.84 -1.40
C ARG A 175 6.80 13.65 -0.44
N PRO A 176 5.77 13.65 0.43
CA PRO A 176 5.50 12.49 1.27
C PRO A 176 5.11 11.30 0.38
N THR A 177 5.78 10.17 0.59
CA THR A 177 5.74 9.00 -0.29
C THR A 177 5.72 7.72 0.54
N LEU A 178 4.82 6.82 0.17
CA LEU A 178 4.70 5.46 0.67
C LEU A 178 5.38 4.53 -0.34
N ARG A 179 6.36 3.75 0.11
CA ARG A 179 7.03 2.72 -0.71
C ARG A 179 6.49 1.35 -0.37
N LEU A 180 6.11 0.58 -1.39
CA LEU A 180 5.87 -0.86 -1.30
C LEU A 180 7.17 -1.57 -1.68
N LEU A 181 7.69 -2.39 -0.76
CA LEU A 181 8.83 -3.26 -0.99
C LEU A 181 8.37 -4.72 -1.02
N GLN A 182 8.86 -5.46 -2.01
CA GLN A 182 8.80 -6.91 -2.06
C GLN A 182 10.02 -7.46 -1.31
N LEU A 183 9.79 -8.47 -0.47
CA LEU A 183 10.87 -9.24 0.15
C LEU A 183 11.04 -10.54 -0.63
N GLU A 184 12.21 -10.72 -1.23
CA GLU A 184 12.63 -12.00 -1.78
C GLU A 184 13.35 -12.78 -0.68
N SER A 185 12.87 -13.99 -0.39
CA SER A 185 13.47 -14.89 0.61
C SER A 185 14.11 -16.08 -0.11
N GLY A 186 15.37 -15.92 -0.51
CA GLY A 186 16.16 -17.04 -1.05
C GLY A 186 16.55 -18.00 0.08
N LEU A 187 16.57 -19.32 -0.19
CA LEU A 187 16.84 -20.34 0.85
C LEU A 187 18.18 -20.16 1.59
N HIS A 188 19.16 -19.47 0.98
CA HIS A 188 20.50 -19.25 1.53
C HIS A 188 21.01 -17.81 1.36
N ALA A 189 20.12 -16.83 1.19
CA ALA A 189 20.50 -15.43 0.98
C ALA A 189 19.84 -14.50 2.02
N SER A 190 20.51 -13.41 2.38
CA SER A 190 19.88 -12.32 3.14
C SER A 190 18.66 -11.80 2.37
N PRO A 191 17.56 -11.44 3.06
CA PRO A 191 16.34 -11.01 2.39
C PRO A 191 16.59 -9.74 1.56
N SER A 192 16.46 -9.83 0.23
CA SER A 192 16.56 -8.68 -0.65
C SER A 192 15.24 -7.91 -0.64
N GLU A 193 15.29 -6.64 -0.24
CA GLU A 193 14.16 -5.71 -0.31
C GLU A 193 14.18 -4.97 -1.66
N ARG A 194 13.19 -5.22 -2.51
CA ARG A 194 13.04 -4.56 -3.81
C ARG A 194 11.87 -3.59 -3.80
N ILE A 195 12.11 -2.33 -4.17
CA ILE A 195 11.03 -1.35 -4.34
C ILE A 195 10.16 -1.75 -5.54
N VAL A 196 8.88 -2.05 -5.29
CA VAL A 196 7.88 -2.40 -6.30
C VAL A 196 7.11 -1.15 -6.76
N ARG A 197 6.77 -0.27 -5.82
CA ARG A 197 5.89 0.89 -6.10
C ARG A 197 6.20 2.05 -5.17
N GLU A 198 6.20 3.26 -5.72
CA GLU A 198 6.19 4.52 -4.96
C GLU A 198 4.83 5.20 -5.12
N ILE A 199 4.14 5.45 -4.02
CA ILE A 199 2.81 6.05 -3.96
C ILE A 199 2.95 7.42 -3.28
N ALA A 200 2.68 8.50 -4.03
CA ALA A 200 2.64 9.84 -3.44
C ALA A 200 1.39 9.96 -2.55
N VAL A 201 1.60 10.15 -1.25
CA VAL A 201 0.54 10.36 -0.26
C VAL A 201 0.45 11.85 0.09
N HIS A 202 -0.40 12.22 1.05
CA HIS A 202 -0.53 13.61 1.52
C HIS A 202 -0.91 13.66 2.99
N GLY A 203 -0.61 14.78 3.63
CA GLY A 203 -0.95 15.06 5.03
C GLY A 203 -2.45 15.04 5.30
N GLY A 204 -2.81 14.67 6.54
CA GLY A 204 -4.20 14.48 6.98
C GLY A 204 -4.79 13.09 6.71
N VAL A 205 -4.04 12.17 6.10
CA VAL A 205 -4.43 10.77 5.88
C VAL A 205 -3.58 9.85 6.78
N LYS A 206 -4.21 8.82 7.36
CA LYS A 206 -3.57 7.83 8.25
C LYS A 206 -3.65 6.37 7.77
N ASN A 207 -4.18 6.14 6.58
CA ASN A 207 -4.25 4.81 5.96
C ASN A 207 -4.24 4.88 4.42
N TRP A 208 -3.95 3.75 3.80
CA TRP A 208 -4.03 3.59 2.34
C TRP A 208 -4.37 2.14 1.97
N PHE A 209 -4.95 1.95 0.79
CA PHE A 209 -5.18 0.64 0.19
C PHE A 209 -4.30 0.46 -1.03
N ILE A 210 -3.61 -0.67 -1.11
CA ILE A 210 -2.62 -0.98 -2.15
C ILE A 210 -3.10 -2.22 -2.90
N ASP A 211 -3.26 -2.11 -4.21
CA ASP A 211 -3.50 -3.27 -5.09
C ASP A 211 -2.21 -4.07 -5.27
N VAL A 212 -2.33 -5.39 -5.19
CA VAL A 212 -1.26 -6.37 -5.36
C VAL A 212 -1.71 -7.43 -6.37
N ARG A 213 -0.81 -7.84 -7.27
CA ARG A 213 -1.12 -8.82 -8.33
C ARG A 213 -0.52 -10.20 -8.10
N GLU A 214 0.58 -10.26 -7.36
CA GLU A 214 1.38 -11.46 -7.18
C GLU A 214 1.43 -11.87 -5.70
N PRO A 215 1.22 -13.16 -5.37
CA PRO A 215 1.18 -13.66 -3.99
C PRO A 215 2.60 -13.75 -3.40
N LEU A 216 3.12 -12.60 -2.98
CA LEU A 216 4.47 -12.41 -2.48
C LEU A 216 4.46 -11.86 -1.04
N ARG A 217 5.67 -11.81 -0.44
CA ARG A 217 5.90 -11.16 0.86
C ARG A 217 6.18 -9.67 0.63
N TYR A 218 5.45 -8.80 1.33
CA TYR A 218 5.53 -7.34 1.18
C TYR A 218 5.78 -6.64 2.52
N ARG A 219 6.48 -5.51 2.46
CA ARG A 219 6.67 -4.52 3.55
C ARG A 219 6.42 -3.14 2.96
N CYS A 220 5.97 -2.21 3.79
CA CYS A 220 5.82 -0.81 3.40
C CYS A 220 6.74 0.09 4.22
N GLU A 221 7.22 1.18 3.61
CA GLU A 221 7.90 2.28 4.29
C GLU A 221 7.15 3.58 4.01
N ILE A 222 7.01 4.43 5.02
CA ILE A 222 6.50 5.79 4.84
C ILE A 222 7.62 6.80 5.08
N GLY A 223 7.71 7.82 4.23
CA GLY A 223 8.79 8.80 4.31
C GLY A 223 8.62 9.97 3.36
N TYR A 224 9.70 10.72 3.18
CA TYR A 224 9.76 11.86 2.26
C TYR A 224 10.74 11.58 1.14
N LEU A 225 10.28 11.73 -0.10
CA LEU A 225 11.12 11.59 -1.30
C LEU A 225 11.53 12.99 -1.79
N SER A 226 12.83 13.23 -1.79
CA SER A 226 13.46 14.46 -2.29
C SER A 226 13.37 14.60 -3.81
N VAL A 227 13.57 15.82 -4.30
CA VAL A 227 13.73 16.11 -5.74
C VAL A 227 15.00 15.47 -6.30
N SER A 228 16.03 15.27 -5.46
CA SER A 228 17.25 14.54 -5.82
C SER A 228 17.08 13.02 -5.90
N GLY A 229 15.87 12.49 -5.66
CA GLY A 229 15.60 11.05 -5.59
C GLY A 229 15.97 10.39 -4.27
N ARG A 230 16.59 11.13 -3.33
CA ARG A 230 16.88 10.65 -1.98
C ARG A 230 15.59 10.45 -1.19
N PHE A 231 15.39 9.24 -0.67
CA PHE A 231 14.27 8.94 0.24
C PHE A 231 14.74 8.98 1.69
N HIS A 232 13.93 9.60 2.54
CA HIS A 232 14.11 9.61 3.99
C HIS A 232 12.93 8.87 4.62
N ALA A 233 13.15 7.60 4.97
CA ALA A 233 12.18 6.77 5.67
C ALA A 233 11.96 7.28 7.10
N LEU A 234 10.70 7.29 7.54
CA LEU A 234 10.30 7.61 8.92
C LEU A 234 10.09 6.32 9.72
N VAL A 235 9.28 5.41 9.17
CA VAL A 235 8.84 4.15 9.78
C VAL A 235 8.69 3.08 8.69
N ARG A 236 8.89 1.81 9.05
CA ARG A 236 8.59 0.65 8.21
C ARG A 236 7.55 -0.23 8.88
N SER A 237 6.81 -1.00 8.09
CA SER A 237 5.84 -1.97 8.60
C SER A 237 6.43 -3.35 8.91
N ASN A 238 5.64 -4.15 9.61
CA ASN A 238 5.70 -5.61 9.57
C ASN A 238 5.73 -6.12 8.11
N ALA A 239 6.28 -7.33 7.92
CA ALA A 239 6.22 -8.03 6.65
C ALA A 239 4.96 -8.92 6.60
N VAL A 240 4.18 -8.82 5.53
CA VAL A 240 2.96 -9.61 5.32
C VAL A 240 3.15 -10.57 4.15
N SER A 241 2.47 -11.71 4.16
CA SER A 241 2.43 -12.63 3.02
C SER A 241 1.04 -12.63 2.41
N THR A 242 0.93 -12.25 1.13
CA THR A 242 -0.35 -12.35 0.42
C THR A 242 -0.66 -13.81 0.05
N PRO A 243 -1.90 -14.30 0.21
CA PRO A 243 -2.25 -15.68 -0.10
C PRO A 243 -2.31 -15.90 -1.61
N THR A 244 -1.93 -17.10 -2.05
CA THR A 244 -2.14 -17.55 -3.43
C THR A 244 -3.64 -17.64 -3.72
N SER A 245 -4.07 -17.10 -4.86
CA SER A 245 -5.46 -17.09 -5.33
C SER A 245 -6.05 -18.47 -5.69
N SER A 246 -5.40 -19.56 -5.29
CA SER A 246 -5.86 -20.94 -5.50
C SER A 246 -6.75 -21.45 -4.36
N GLN A 247 -6.82 -20.74 -3.23
CA GLN A 247 -7.88 -20.97 -2.25
C GLN A 247 -9.15 -20.29 -2.78
N GLY A 248 -10.18 -21.11 -3.02
CA GLY A 248 -11.42 -20.69 -3.64
C GLY A 248 -12.12 -19.57 -2.89
N ASP A 249 -12.93 -18.83 -3.63
CA ASP A 249 -13.65 -17.63 -3.22
C ASP A 249 -14.61 -17.88 -2.04
N THR A 250 -14.09 -17.78 -0.81
CA THR A 250 -14.89 -17.69 0.43
C THR A 250 -15.10 -16.23 0.86
N LEU A 251 -14.76 -15.25 0.02
CA LEU A 251 -14.92 -13.82 0.33
C LEU A 251 -16.35 -13.31 0.11
N ASP A 252 -17.24 -14.12 -0.44
CA ASP A 252 -18.70 -13.86 -0.49
C ASP A 252 -19.42 -14.34 0.79
N VAL A 253 -18.68 -14.89 1.77
CA VAL A 253 -19.21 -15.19 3.10
C VAL A 253 -19.29 -13.90 3.92
N HIS A 254 -20.42 -13.22 3.76
CA HIS A 254 -21.13 -12.37 4.73
C HIS A 254 -20.29 -11.61 5.78
N TRP A 255 -20.52 -10.30 5.85
CA TRP A 255 -20.03 -9.35 6.88
C TRP A 255 -20.34 -9.71 8.37
N GLY A 256 -20.84 -10.91 8.67
CA GLY A 256 -20.89 -11.49 10.02
C GLY A 256 -19.58 -12.14 10.47
N GLU A 257 -18.74 -12.68 9.56
CA GLU A 257 -17.50 -13.40 9.92
C GLU A 257 -16.30 -12.50 10.26
N ILE A 258 -16.50 -11.18 10.40
CA ILE A 258 -15.44 -10.18 10.66
C ILE A 258 -14.59 -10.54 11.90
N VAL A 259 -15.16 -11.25 12.89
CA VAL A 259 -14.45 -11.65 14.11
C VAL A 259 -13.44 -12.78 13.84
N ASP A 260 -13.84 -13.82 13.12
CA ASP A 260 -12.96 -14.94 12.75
C ASP A 260 -11.92 -14.49 11.70
N ASP A 261 -12.33 -13.58 10.81
CA ASP A 261 -11.43 -12.90 9.89
C ASP A 261 -10.36 -12.06 10.60
N CYS A 262 -10.58 -11.57 11.81
CA CYS A 262 -9.57 -10.77 12.51
C CYS A 262 -8.38 -11.63 13.00
N GLU A 263 -8.62 -12.85 13.50
CA GLU A 263 -7.54 -13.78 13.86
C GLU A 263 -6.83 -14.31 12.59
N ARG A 264 -7.58 -14.54 11.50
CA ARG A 264 -7.06 -14.91 10.18
C ARG A 264 -6.19 -13.79 9.57
N ILE A 265 -6.65 -12.54 9.56
CA ILE A 265 -5.90 -11.38 9.06
C ILE A 265 -4.66 -11.15 9.94
N TYR A 266 -4.77 -11.30 11.26
CA TYR A 266 -3.64 -11.23 12.19
C TYR A 266 -2.57 -12.29 11.84
N ALA A 267 -2.98 -13.54 11.59
CA ALA A 267 -2.10 -14.62 11.13
C ALA A 267 -1.40 -14.29 9.80
N MET A 268 -2.17 -13.91 8.77
CA MET A 268 -1.67 -13.57 7.43
C MET A 268 -0.75 -12.34 7.42
N SER A 269 -0.91 -11.47 8.42
CA SER A 269 -0.07 -10.27 8.59
C SER A 269 1.16 -10.51 9.48
N GLY A 270 1.44 -11.76 9.86
CA GLY A 270 2.65 -12.20 10.58
C GLY A 270 2.47 -12.39 12.08
N GLY A 271 1.29 -12.18 12.64
CA GLY A 271 1.05 -12.12 14.09
C GLY A 271 1.26 -13.43 14.88
N PHE A 272 1.35 -14.59 14.21
CA PHE A 272 1.71 -15.88 14.80
C PHE A 272 3.08 -16.42 14.30
N SER A 273 3.84 -15.61 13.56
CA SER A 273 5.17 -16.03 13.07
C SER A 273 6.22 -15.86 14.17
N SER A 274 6.86 -16.95 14.58
CA SER A 274 7.94 -16.94 15.58
C SER A 274 9.15 -16.07 15.20
N GLU A 275 9.29 -15.70 13.92
CA GLU A 275 10.41 -14.89 13.44
C GLU A 275 10.13 -13.37 13.58
N HIS A 276 8.86 -12.97 13.50
CA HIS A 276 8.45 -11.57 13.30
C HIS A 276 7.11 -11.21 13.99
N THR A 277 6.89 -11.62 15.24
CA THR A 277 5.79 -11.08 16.06
C THR A 277 5.91 -9.55 16.10
N SER A 278 4.94 -8.85 15.53
CA SER A 278 4.92 -7.39 15.50
C SER A 278 4.03 -6.86 16.62
N ASP A 279 4.65 -6.39 17.69
CA ASP A 279 3.95 -5.79 18.84
C ASP A 279 3.05 -4.63 18.39
N GLU A 280 3.50 -3.80 17.44
CA GLU A 280 2.69 -2.71 16.85
C GLU A 280 1.38 -3.22 16.20
N LEU A 281 1.44 -4.37 15.53
CA LEU A 281 0.27 -4.99 14.91
C LEU A 281 -0.64 -5.60 15.98
N GLN A 282 -0.07 -6.30 16.96
CA GLN A 282 -0.84 -6.87 18.08
C GLN A 282 -1.54 -5.78 18.88
N GLU A 283 -0.84 -4.71 19.25
CA GLU A 283 -1.40 -3.51 19.88
C GLU A 283 -2.56 -2.95 19.05
N LEU A 284 -2.38 -2.74 17.74
CA LEU A 284 -3.42 -2.16 16.88
C LEU A 284 -4.69 -3.01 16.83
N PHE A 285 -4.57 -4.34 16.76
CA PHE A 285 -5.74 -5.23 16.78
C PHE A 285 -6.41 -5.24 18.16
N GLN A 286 -5.64 -5.38 19.24
CA GLN A 286 -6.18 -5.30 20.61
C GLN A 286 -6.88 -3.96 20.87
N GLU A 287 -6.33 -2.87 20.33
CA GLU A 287 -6.87 -1.53 20.40
C GLU A 287 -8.19 -1.33 19.66
N ARG A 288 -8.36 -2.00 18.51
CA ARG A 288 -9.56 -1.92 17.66
C ARG A 288 -10.66 -2.85 18.13
N LEU A 289 -10.30 -4.05 18.58
CA LEU A 289 -11.22 -5.12 18.97
C LEU A 289 -11.52 -5.13 20.48
N ARG A 290 -10.72 -4.41 21.30
CA ARG A 290 -10.78 -4.42 22.77
C ARG A 290 -10.67 -5.83 23.39
N ARG A 291 -10.01 -6.75 22.69
CA ARG A 291 -9.79 -8.16 23.07
C ARG A 291 -8.28 -8.47 22.95
N PRO A 292 -7.67 -9.22 23.88
CA PRO A 292 -6.30 -9.72 23.69
C PRO A 292 -6.21 -10.60 22.44
N MET A 293 -5.20 -10.36 21.60
CA MET A 293 -4.89 -11.16 20.41
C MET A 293 -3.77 -12.13 20.73
N GLY A 294 -3.88 -13.37 20.26
CA GLY A 294 -2.95 -14.45 20.59
C GLY A 294 -3.36 -15.26 21.82
N PRO A 295 -2.56 -16.28 22.21
CA PRO A 295 -2.82 -17.04 23.43
C PRO A 295 -2.85 -16.07 24.63
N PRO A 296 -3.75 -16.30 25.61
CA PRO A 296 -3.93 -15.38 26.72
C PRO A 296 -2.60 -15.19 27.46
N ALA A 297 -2.18 -13.94 27.62
CA ALA A 297 -1.10 -13.61 28.51
C ALA A 297 -1.41 -14.22 29.89
N ALA A 298 -0.43 -14.92 30.46
CA ALA A 298 -0.59 -15.63 31.73
C ALA A 298 -1.20 -14.67 32.76
N ARG A 299 -2.25 -15.12 33.47
CA ARG A 299 -2.97 -14.27 34.43
C ARG A 299 -2.11 -14.06 35.66
N SER A 300 -1.16 -13.13 35.59
CA SER A 300 -0.43 -12.59 36.74
C SER A 300 -1.37 -11.70 37.57
N ASN A 301 -2.40 -12.30 38.14
CA ASN A 301 -3.29 -11.74 39.15
C ASN A 301 -4.18 -12.86 39.72
N ALA A 302 -3.60 -13.60 40.66
CA ALA A 302 -4.31 -14.16 41.80
C ALA A 302 -3.48 -13.77 43.03
N MET A 303 -3.94 -12.77 43.77
CA MET A 303 -3.46 -12.47 45.12
C MET A 303 -4.39 -13.22 46.07
N ASP A 304 -3.82 -13.93 47.04
CA ASP A 304 -4.48 -14.81 48.02
C ASP A 304 -5.35 -15.93 47.41
N ASP A 305 -4.84 -17.17 47.42
CA ASP A 305 -5.02 -18.01 48.61
C ASP A 305 -3.87 -19.02 48.72
N ASP A 306 -3.76 -19.67 49.88
CA ASP A 306 -2.69 -20.59 50.25
C ASP A 306 -2.72 -21.94 49.49
N ASP A 307 -1.59 -22.64 49.47
CA ASP A 307 -1.42 -24.04 49.06
C ASP A 307 -1.81 -24.46 47.62
N VAL A 308 -0.81 -24.78 46.78
CA VAL A 308 -0.68 -26.06 46.04
C VAL A 308 0.59 -26.03 45.16
N ALA A 309 1.26 -27.18 45.08
CA ALA A 309 2.52 -27.40 44.37
C ALA A 309 2.55 -26.82 42.94
N GLY A 310 3.75 -26.37 42.53
CA GLY A 310 4.08 -25.92 41.18
C GLY A 310 4.06 -27.03 40.13
N GLY A 311 2.90 -27.64 39.93
CA GLY A 311 2.61 -28.52 38.80
C GLY A 311 2.59 -27.69 37.53
N VAL A 312 3.64 -27.80 36.72
CA VAL A 312 3.52 -27.52 35.28
C VAL A 312 2.37 -28.37 34.78
N THR A 313 1.26 -27.72 34.41
CA THR A 313 0.11 -28.44 33.87
C THR A 313 0.59 -29.20 32.62
N PRO A 314 0.37 -30.53 32.54
CA PRO A 314 0.79 -31.29 31.36
C PRO A 314 0.05 -30.74 30.16
N PHE A 315 0.79 -30.15 29.23
CA PHE A 315 0.28 -29.61 27.97
C PHE A 315 0.68 -30.54 26.85
N ASP A 316 -0.22 -31.48 26.54
CA ASP A 316 -0.05 -32.43 25.45
C ASP A 316 -0.64 -31.83 24.16
N LEU A 317 0.19 -31.70 23.13
CA LEU A 317 -0.22 -31.33 21.79
C LEU A 317 -0.15 -32.56 20.89
N GLU A 318 -1.27 -33.28 20.79
CA GLU A 318 -1.44 -34.33 19.78
C GLU A 318 -1.84 -33.69 18.44
N VAL A 319 -1.22 -34.14 17.36
CA VAL A 319 -1.46 -33.63 16.00
C VAL A 319 -1.75 -34.81 15.11
N ASP A 320 -2.87 -34.76 14.40
CA ASP A 320 -3.19 -35.70 13.34
C ASP A 320 -3.41 -35.04 11.98
N ALA A 321 -3.33 -35.86 10.93
CA ALA A 321 -3.36 -35.41 9.56
C ALA A 321 -4.07 -36.41 8.66
N GLU A 322 -4.73 -35.88 7.64
CA GLU A 322 -5.42 -36.63 6.59
C GLU A 322 -5.09 -36.02 5.23
N LEU A 323 -5.14 -36.84 4.19
CA LEU A 323 -4.96 -36.43 2.81
C LEU A 323 -6.29 -36.51 2.07
N ILE A 324 -6.72 -35.40 1.47
CA ILE A 324 -7.85 -35.40 0.52
C ILE A 324 -7.31 -35.33 -0.91
N VAL A 325 -7.58 -36.37 -1.68
CA VAL A 325 -7.19 -36.48 -3.09
C VAL A 325 -8.37 -36.08 -3.96
N TYR A 326 -8.18 -35.06 -4.81
CA TYR A 326 -9.14 -34.65 -5.83
C TYR A 326 -8.62 -35.07 -7.21
N GLY A 327 -9.54 -35.45 -8.10
CA GLY A 327 -9.20 -35.72 -9.49
C GLY A 327 -10.41 -35.63 -10.42
N VAL A 328 -10.10 -35.64 -11.72
CA VAL A 328 -11.10 -35.63 -12.80
C VAL A 328 -10.71 -36.72 -13.79
N THR A 329 -11.69 -37.48 -14.24
CA THR A 329 -11.58 -38.52 -15.27
C THR A 329 -12.76 -38.39 -16.25
N GLN A 330 -12.86 -39.27 -17.23
CA GLN A 330 -14.02 -39.33 -18.11
C GLN A 330 -15.28 -39.75 -17.31
N PRO A 331 -16.47 -39.18 -17.58
CA PRO A 331 -17.72 -39.63 -16.99
C PRO A 331 -17.93 -41.14 -17.18
N GLY A 332 -18.28 -41.85 -16.10
CA GLY A 332 -18.45 -43.30 -16.11
C GLY A 332 -17.16 -44.14 -16.10
N ALA A 333 -15.97 -43.51 -16.07
CA ALA A 333 -14.72 -44.23 -15.87
C ALA A 333 -14.64 -44.86 -14.47
N TYR A 334 -14.01 -46.02 -14.38
CA TYR A 334 -13.76 -46.72 -13.12
C TYR A 334 -12.40 -46.31 -12.56
N VAL A 335 -12.39 -45.75 -11.36
CA VAL A 335 -11.16 -45.32 -10.66
C VAL A 335 -10.94 -46.22 -9.45
N THR A 336 -9.70 -46.67 -9.24
CA THR A 336 -9.26 -47.28 -7.99
C THR A 336 -8.07 -46.54 -7.40
N MET A 337 -7.92 -46.61 -6.08
CA MET A 337 -6.78 -46.06 -5.35
C MET A 337 -6.33 -47.08 -4.30
N GLN A 338 -5.05 -47.41 -4.27
CA GLN A 338 -4.52 -48.55 -3.49
C GLN A 338 -5.20 -49.91 -3.80
N GLY A 339 -5.95 -50.00 -4.91
CA GLY A 339 -6.76 -51.17 -5.27
C GLY A 339 -8.25 -51.04 -4.92
N GLU A 340 -8.64 -50.10 -4.05
CA GLU A 340 -10.04 -49.90 -3.66
C GLU A 340 -10.81 -49.02 -4.65
N PRO A 341 -12.08 -49.31 -4.96
CA PRO A 341 -12.90 -48.50 -5.86
C PRO A 341 -13.23 -47.12 -5.31
N VAL A 342 -12.98 -46.10 -6.11
CA VAL A 342 -13.30 -44.70 -5.84
C VAL A 342 -14.60 -44.34 -6.53
N LYS A 343 -15.53 -43.72 -5.78
CA LYS A 343 -16.78 -43.22 -6.35
C LYS A 343 -16.53 -41.99 -7.23
N VAL A 344 -16.67 -42.18 -8.54
CA VAL A 344 -16.66 -41.10 -9.54
C VAL A 344 -18.06 -40.51 -9.67
N HIS A 345 -18.16 -39.19 -9.74
CA HIS A 345 -19.40 -38.45 -9.95
C HIS A 345 -19.80 -38.43 -11.45
N ALA A 346 -21.04 -38.05 -11.75
CA ALA A 346 -21.56 -38.04 -13.12
C ALA A 346 -20.85 -37.03 -14.06
N ASP A 347 -20.16 -36.04 -13.49
CA ASP A 347 -19.32 -35.07 -14.20
C ASP A 347 -17.86 -35.56 -14.40
N GLY A 348 -17.53 -36.77 -13.94
CA GLY A 348 -16.18 -37.34 -14.00
C GLY A 348 -15.27 -36.92 -12.83
N THR A 349 -15.75 -36.10 -11.89
CA THR A 349 -14.94 -35.71 -10.71
C THR A 349 -14.90 -36.83 -9.67
N PHE A 350 -13.86 -36.86 -8.84
CA PHE A 350 -13.82 -37.70 -7.64
C PHE A 350 -13.06 -37.02 -6.50
N ARG A 351 -13.40 -37.41 -5.27
CA ARG A 351 -12.71 -37.03 -4.04
C ARG A 351 -12.56 -38.24 -3.12
N VAL A 352 -11.40 -38.41 -2.50
CA VAL A 352 -11.18 -39.43 -1.46
C VAL A 352 -10.42 -38.84 -0.30
N ARG A 353 -10.80 -39.19 0.93
CA ARG A 353 -10.11 -38.84 2.18
C ARG A 353 -9.40 -40.09 2.69
N ILE A 354 -8.12 -39.96 3.00
CA ILE A 354 -7.23 -41.04 3.46
C ILE A 354 -6.55 -40.55 4.74
N GLU A 355 -6.39 -41.43 5.72
CA GLU A 355 -5.56 -41.14 6.89
C GLU A 355 -4.09 -40.93 6.48
N MET A 356 -3.40 -40.02 7.16
CA MET A 356 -1.97 -39.79 7.01
C MET A 356 -1.23 -40.20 8.29
N PRO A 357 -0.95 -41.50 8.50
CA PRO A 357 -0.01 -41.95 9.53
C PRO A 357 1.39 -41.38 9.32
N ASN A 358 2.18 -41.31 10.39
CA ASN A 358 3.54 -40.77 10.43
C ASN A 358 4.57 -41.65 9.70
N ARG A 359 4.43 -41.77 8.37
CA ARG A 359 5.30 -42.55 7.48
C ARG A 359 5.21 -42.02 6.04
N ARG A 360 6.17 -42.44 5.20
CA ARG A 360 6.04 -42.31 3.75
C ARG A 360 4.99 -43.30 3.21
N GLN A 361 4.07 -42.80 2.41
CA GLN A 361 3.03 -43.58 1.74
C GLN A 361 3.15 -43.43 0.22
N VAL A 362 2.82 -44.51 -0.50
CA VAL A 362 2.73 -44.52 -1.97
C VAL A 362 1.31 -44.92 -2.34
N LEU A 363 0.66 -44.06 -3.11
CA LEU A 363 -0.76 -44.10 -3.47
C LEU A 363 -0.85 -44.29 -4.99
N PRO A 364 -0.91 -45.54 -5.48
CA PRO A 364 -1.23 -45.81 -6.87
C PRO A 364 -2.72 -45.52 -7.11
N ILE A 365 -2.99 -44.59 -8.02
CA ILE A 365 -4.31 -44.24 -8.53
C ILE A 365 -4.39 -44.80 -9.94
N VAL A 366 -5.46 -45.54 -10.25
CA VAL A 366 -5.69 -46.17 -11.55
C VAL A 366 -7.04 -45.72 -12.07
N ALA A 367 -7.08 -45.14 -13.26
CA ALA A 367 -8.32 -44.88 -13.99
C ALA A 367 -8.42 -45.84 -15.19
N SER A 368 -9.62 -46.39 -15.41
CA SER A 368 -9.95 -47.22 -16.58
C SER A 368 -11.20 -46.66 -17.24
N THR A 369 -11.23 -46.58 -18.57
CA THR A 369 -12.42 -46.17 -19.34
C THR A 369 -13.59 -47.11 -19.10
N ALA A 370 -14.84 -46.64 -19.27
CA ALA A 370 -16.05 -47.46 -19.11
C ALA A 370 -16.01 -48.78 -19.91
N ASP A 371 -15.47 -48.73 -21.13
CA ASP A 371 -15.33 -49.90 -22.03
C ASP A 371 -14.11 -50.80 -21.70
N GLY A 372 -13.33 -50.47 -20.65
CA GLY A 372 -12.11 -51.17 -20.27
C GLY A 372 -10.91 -51.03 -21.24
N ALA A 373 -11.10 -50.41 -22.41
CA ALA A 373 -10.12 -50.35 -23.48
C ALA A 373 -8.83 -49.57 -23.16
N ALA A 374 -8.89 -48.54 -22.31
CA ALA A 374 -7.73 -47.77 -21.89
C ALA A 374 -7.62 -47.68 -20.37
N ARG A 375 -6.39 -47.79 -19.87
CA ARG A 375 -6.04 -47.72 -18.45
C ARG A 375 -4.85 -46.78 -18.25
N GLN A 376 -4.96 -45.86 -17.30
CA GLN A 376 -3.90 -44.95 -16.90
C GLN A 376 -3.60 -45.14 -15.41
N MET A 377 -2.32 -45.08 -15.04
CA MET A 377 -1.88 -45.12 -13.64
C MET A 377 -1.11 -43.84 -13.30
N VAL A 378 -1.41 -43.26 -12.15
CA VAL A 378 -0.67 -42.16 -11.53
C VAL A 378 -0.21 -42.65 -10.17
N VAL A 379 1.10 -42.56 -9.90
CA VAL A 379 1.67 -42.94 -8.60
C VAL A 379 2.01 -41.68 -7.83
N MET A 380 1.31 -41.44 -6.72
CA MET A 380 1.54 -40.29 -5.84
C MET A 380 2.28 -40.75 -4.57
N ALA A 381 3.42 -40.15 -4.27
CA ALA A 381 4.17 -40.41 -3.04
C ALA A 381 4.05 -39.20 -2.10
N VAL A 382 3.67 -39.44 -0.85
CA VAL A 382 3.47 -38.40 0.16
C VAL A 382 4.08 -38.88 1.48
N GLU A 383 4.74 -38.00 2.22
CA GLU A 383 5.44 -38.35 3.46
C GLU A 383 5.02 -37.43 4.60
N ARG A 384 4.58 -38.05 5.71
CA ARG A 384 4.40 -37.36 7.00
C ARG A 384 5.58 -37.70 7.89
N ASN A 385 6.21 -36.66 8.45
CA ASN A 385 7.25 -36.75 9.48
C ASN A 385 6.90 -35.78 10.61
N THR A 386 6.12 -36.26 11.58
CA THR A 386 5.78 -35.55 12.80
C THR A 386 6.84 -35.81 13.85
N LYS A 387 7.50 -34.74 14.32
CA LYS A 387 8.47 -34.74 15.41
C LYS A 387 7.97 -33.82 16.51
N SER A 388 7.81 -34.33 17.73
CA SER A 388 7.60 -33.50 18.91
C SER A 388 8.92 -32.79 19.30
N MET A 389 8.81 -31.52 19.66
CA MET A 389 9.85 -30.77 20.34
C MET A 389 9.43 -30.63 21.80
N GLY A 390 10.34 -30.83 22.74
CA GLY A 390 10.02 -30.71 24.17
C GLY A 390 9.55 -29.30 24.53
N LEU A 391 8.74 -29.20 25.58
CA LEU A 391 8.30 -27.92 26.15
C LEU A 391 9.51 -27.11 26.63
N THR A 392 10.01 -26.21 25.79
CA THR A 392 10.78 -25.06 26.26
C THR A 392 9.81 -24.15 27.01
N GLY A 393 9.87 -24.14 28.34
CA GLY A 393 9.28 -23.07 29.12
C GLY A 393 9.83 -21.74 28.59
N ARG A 394 8.98 -20.71 28.48
CA ARG A 394 9.47 -19.35 28.37
C ARG A 394 10.12 -19.02 29.72
N ASP A 395 11.44 -19.09 29.78
CA ASP A 395 12.20 -18.58 30.92
C ASP A 395 11.79 -17.12 31.12
N ALA A 396 11.17 -16.84 32.26
CA ALA A 396 10.51 -15.56 32.54
C ALA A 396 11.52 -14.50 33.01
N ASN A 397 12.64 -14.35 32.29
CA ASN A 397 13.77 -13.55 32.73
C ASN A 397 14.62 -12.98 31.59
N GLU A 398 14.07 -12.01 30.85
CA GLU A 398 14.82 -10.86 30.29
C GLU A 398 13.93 -9.61 30.18
#